data_AF-A0A146LY45-F1
#
_entry.id   AF-A0A146LY45-F1
#
_cell.length_a   1.000
_cell.length_b   1.000
_cell.length_c   1.000
_cell.angle_alpha   90.00
_cell.angle_beta   90.00
_cell.angle_gamma   90.00
#
_symmetry.space_group_name_H-M   'P 1'
#
loop_
_entity.id
_entity.type
_entity.pdbx_description
1 polymer ?
#
loop_
_entity_poly.entity_id
_entity_poly.type
_entity_poly.pdbx_seq_one_letter_code
_entity_poly.pdbx_strand_id
1 'polypeptide(L)'
;QNRRQKGMSKFRNAHGSGQEPVDELSLVGHTDAPEPSNIVDAGFIYVHEWCASWCAGITKKHDNSFLNVPFAVMAAANRRCYHCSRYGAGGACIVPSCNKHFHTPCAAAAAAFQYTG
;
A
#
# COMPACT_ATOMS: atom_id res chain seq x y z
N GLN A 1 20.65 -39.73 5.22
CA GLN A 1 20.26 -38.31 5.39
C GLN A 1 20.40 -37.63 4.04
N ASN A 2 19.32 -37.40 3.31
CA ASN A 2 19.40 -36.80 1.98
C ASN A 2 18.29 -35.74 1.83
N ARG A 3 18.60 -34.49 2.17
CA ARG A 3 17.65 -33.37 2.08
C ARG A 3 17.81 -32.73 0.70
N ARG A 4 16.90 -33.07 -0.22
CA ARG A 4 16.73 -32.37 -1.51
C ARG A 4 16.45 -30.88 -1.23
N GLN A 5 17.39 -30.00 -1.57
CA GLN A 5 17.12 -28.57 -1.71
C GLN A 5 16.27 -28.38 -2.97
N LYS A 6 15.01 -27.97 -2.82
CA LYS A 6 14.21 -27.48 -3.94
C LYS A 6 14.77 -26.11 -4.31
N GLY A 7 15.59 -26.07 -5.37
CA GLY A 7 16.05 -24.83 -5.96
C GLY A 7 14.85 -23.98 -6.39
N MET A 8 14.86 -22.71 -6.02
CA MET A 8 13.86 -21.78 -6.51
C MET A 8 14.02 -21.59 -8.01
N SER A 9 13.00 -21.96 -8.76
CA SER A 9 12.90 -21.67 -10.20
C SER A 9 12.99 -20.17 -10.41
N LYS A 10 14.13 -19.71 -10.95
CA LYS A 10 14.34 -18.33 -11.37
C LYS A 10 13.44 -18.06 -12.58
N PHE A 11 12.30 -17.40 -12.38
CA PHE A 11 11.60 -16.74 -13.48
C PHE A 11 12.47 -15.56 -13.95
N ARG A 12 13.31 -15.83 -14.96
CA ARG A 12 14.15 -14.81 -15.59
C ARG A 12 13.29 -13.95 -16.51
N ASN A 13 12.90 -12.77 -16.04
CA ASN A 13 12.59 -11.68 -16.97
C ASN A 13 13.88 -10.92 -17.23
N ALA A 14 14.56 -11.28 -18.32
CA ALA A 14 15.70 -10.54 -18.82
C ALA A 14 15.19 -9.32 -19.59
N HIS A 15 15.14 -8.17 -18.93
CA HIS A 15 15.24 -6.89 -19.62
C HIS A 15 16.61 -6.30 -19.26
N GLY A 16 17.48 -6.24 -20.27
CA GLY A 16 18.92 -6.00 -20.14
C GLY A 16 19.30 -4.60 -19.67
N SER A 17 19.25 -4.38 -18.36
CA SER A 17 20.11 -3.41 -17.68
C SER A 17 20.67 -4.14 -16.47
N GLY A 18 21.96 -4.04 -16.17
CA GLY A 18 22.60 -4.69 -15.01
C GLY A 18 22.15 -4.13 -13.66
N GLN A 19 20.86 -3.81 -13.52
CA GLN A 19 20.24 -3.37 -12.29
C GLN A 19 19.78 -4.60 -11.50
N GLU A 20 20.23 -4.69 -10.26
CA GLU A 20 19.68 -5.62 -9.28
C GLU A 20 18.15 -5.43 -9.21
N PRO A 21 17.36 -6.50 -9.04
CA PRO A 21 15.91 -6.38 -8.88
C PRO A 21 15.59 -5.44 -7.72
N VAL A 22 14.91 -4.33 -7.98
CA VAL A 22 14.43 -3.43 -6.93
C VAL A 22 13.29 -4.09 -6.17
N ASP A 23 13.40 -4.16 -4.84
CA ASP A 23 12.26 -4.52 -3.99
C ASP A 23 11.31 -3.32 -3.90
N GLU A 24 10.34 -3.26 -4.82
CA GLU A 24 9.38 -2.15 -4.90
C GLU A 24 8.57 -1.99 -3.61
N LEU A 25 8.31 -3.06 -2.85
CA LEU A 25 7.58 -2.98 -1.58
C LEU A 25 8.39 -2.29 -0.48
N SER A 26 9.73 -2.34 -0.58
CA SER A 26 10.63 -1.62 0.34
C SER A 26 10.58 -0.09 0.17
N LEU A 27 9.95 0.42 -0.91
CA LEU A 27 9.79 1.85 -1.17
C LEU A 27 8.47 2.41 -0.64
N VAL A 28 7.55 1.54 -0.20
CA VAL A 28 6.20 1.95 0.22
C VAL A 28 6.18 2.33 1.70
N GLY A 29 5.45 3.40 2.02
CA GLY A 29 5.17 3.83 3.39
C GLY A 29 6.36 4.46 4.12
N HIS A 30 6.11 4.89 5.36
CA HIS A 30 7.11 5.56 6.19
C HIS A 30 7.55 4.66 7.36
N THR A 31 8.82 4.70 7.75
CA THR A 31 9.32 3.97 8.92
C THR A 31 8.70 4.49 10.21
N ASP A 32 8.52 5.81 10.27
CA ASP A 32 7.95 6.54 11.39
C ASP A 32 6.67 7.26 10.95
N ALA A 33 5.84 7.65 11.92
CA ALA A 33 4.64 8.41 11.61
C ALA A 33 5.06 9.76 10.97
N PRO A 34 4.64 10.06 9.74
CA PRO A 34 5.01 11.31 9.09
C PRO A 34 4.27 12.49 9.75
N GLU A 35 5.00 13.58 10.01
CA GLU A 35 4.40 14.85 10.41
C GLU A 35 3.49 15.39 9.28
N PRO A 36 2.38 16.10 9.62
CA PRO A 36 1.46 16.63 8.62
C PRO A 36 2.14 17.50 7.53
N SER A 37 3.18 18.26 7.91
CA SER A 37 3.96 19.10 7.00
C SER A 37 4.73 18.31 5.94
N ASN A 38 4.97 17.01 6.14
CA ASN A 38 5.63 16.14 5.18
C ASN A 38 4.64 15.50 4.19
N ILE A 39 3.34 15.67 4.43
CA ILE A 39 2.25 15.09 3.63
C ILE A 39 1.56 16.16 2.79
N VAL A 40 1.44 17.37 3.35
CA VAL A 40 0.79 18.51 2.71
C VAL A 40 1.83 19.35 1.98
N ASP A 41 1.65 19.54 0.67
CA ASP A 41 2.50 20.37 -0.17
C ASP A 41 1.70 21.57 -0.71
N ALA A 42 2.10 22.78 -0.33
CA ALA A 42 1.44 24.04 -0.70
C ALA A 42 -0.10 24.05 -0.49
N GLY A 43 -0.59 23.32 0.52
CA GLY A 43 -2.03 23.20 0.82
C GLY A 43 -2.75 22.07 0.07
N PHE A 44 -2.03 21.28 -0.73
CA PHE A 44 -2.55 20.13 -1.46
C PHE A 44 -2.03 18.81 -0.88
N ILE A 45 -2.79 17.74 -1.09
CA ILE A 45 -2.39 16.37 -0.79
C ILE A 45 -2.44 15.57 -2.08
N TYR A 46 -1.37 14.85 -2.37
CA TYR A 46 -1.24 14.01 -3.55
C TYR A 46 -1.28 12.54 -3.16
N VAL A 47 -2.13 11.78 -3.84
CA VAL A 47 -2.25 10.33 -3.67
C VAL A 47 -2.43 9.68 -5.03
N HIS A 48 -1.90 8.46 -5.18
CA HIS A 48 -2.23 7.65 -6.34
C HIS A 48 -3.73 7.34 -6.37
N GLU A 49 -4.34 7.39 -7.56
CA GLU A 49 -5.76 7.03 -7.75
C GLU A 49 -6.09 5.65 -7.16
N TRP A 50 -5.18 4.70 -7.33
CA TRP A 50 -5.36 3.35 -6.82
C TRP A 50 -5.18 3.22 -5.30
N CYS A 51 -4.39 4.09 -4.68
CA CYS A 51 -4.38 4.19 -3.22
C CYS A 51 -5.68 4.83 -2.71
N ALA A 52 -6.19 5.85 -3.41
CA ALA A 52 -7.40 6.55 -3.01
C ALA A 52 -8.65 5.64 -3.08
N SER A 53 -8.76 4.84 -4.14
CA SER A 53 -9.92 3.96 -4.36
C SER A 53 -10.10 2.86 -3.29
N TRP A 54 -9.03 2.53 -2.55
CA TRP A 54 -9.02 1.45 -1.54
C TRP A 54 -8.94 1.97 -0.12
N CYS A 55 -8.70 3.26 0.05
CA CYS A 55 -8.53 3.83 1.37
C CYS A 55 -9.88 3.92 2.06
N ALA A 56 -9.96 3.39 3.27
CA ALA A 56 -11.16 3.46 4.08
C ALA A 56 -11.56 4.93 4.33
N GLY A 57 -12.82 5.26 4.04
CA GLY A 57 -13.39 6.60 4.23
C GLY A 57 -13.32 7.52 3.00
N ILE A 58 -12.61 7.12 1.93
CA ILE A 58 -12.64 7.83 0.64
C ILE A 58 -13.83 7.33 -0.19
N THR A 59 -14.55 8.26 -0.81
CA THR A 59 -15.66 7.94 -1.75
C THR A 59 -15.27 8.40 -3.15
N LYS A 60 -15.29 7.47 -4.12
CA LYS A 60 -15.16 7.82 -5.55
C LYS A 60 -16.53 8.21 -6.10
N LYS A 61 -16.62 9.39 -6.71
CA LYS A 61 -17.83 9.89 -7.37
C LYS A 61 -17.92 9.39 -8.81
N HIS A 62 -19.11 9.54 -9.41
CA HIS A 62 -19.36 9.20 -10.82
C HIS A 62 -18.50 10.00 -11.81
N ASP A 63 -18.08 11.21 -11.45
CA ASP A 63 -17.16 12.05 -12.23
C ASP A 63 -15.68 11.68 -12.04
N ASN A 64 -15.40 10.53 -11.41
CA ASN A 64 -14.08 10.05 -11.01
C ASN A 64 -13.33 10.91 -9.98
N SER A 65 -13.94 11.95 -9.41
CA SER A 65 -13.34 12.70 -8.31
C SER A 65 -13.49 11.96 -6.98
N PHE A 66 -12.60 12.26 -6.03
CA PHE A 66 -12.58 11.63 -4.71
C PHE A 66 -13.01 12.61 -3.61
N LEU A 67 -13.83 12.13 -2.68
CA LEU A 67 -14.21 12.86 -1.46
C LEU A 67 -13.42 12.36 -0.25
N ASN A 68 -13.28 13.22 0.77
CA ASN A 68 -12.69 12.91 2.07
C ASN A 68 -11.21 12.50 2.02
N VAL A 69 -10.50 12.75 0.91
CA VAL A 69 -9.09 12.39 0.74
C VAL A 69 -8.22 12.93 1.89
N PRO A 70 -8.30 14.22 2.29
CA PRO A 70 -7.44 14.73 3.37
C PRO A 70 -7.64 13.98 4.70
N PHE A 71 -8.89 13.76 5.11
CA PHE A 71 -9.19 13.08 6.37
C PHE A 71 -8.71 11.62 6.36
N ALA A 72 -8.94 10.91 5.25
CA ALA A 72 -8.54 9.52 5.12
C ALA A 72 -7.00 9.37 5.07
N VAL A 73 -6.30 10.27 4.39
CA VAL A 73 -4.83 10.29 4.33
C VAL A 73 -4.24 10.58 5.70
N MET A 74 -4.75 11.57 6.44
CA MET A 74 -4.27 11.88 7.79
C MET A 74 -4.52 10.72 8.77
N ALA A 75 -5.64 9.99 8.61
CA ALA A 75 -5.88 8.77 9.39
C ALA A 75 -4.91 7.65 9.00
N ALA A 76 -4.65 7.43 7.71
CA ALA A 76 -3.72 6.42 7.21
C ALA A 76 -2.27 6.69 7.62
N ALA A 77 -1.86 7.96 7.70
CA ALA A 77 -0.54 8.40 8.15
C ALA A 77 -0.18 7.84 9.53
N ASN A 78 -1.17 7.63 10.39
CA ASN A 78 -1.00 7.11 11.75
C ASN A 78 -1.20 5.60 11.87
N ARG A 79 -1.44 4.88 10.76
CA ARG A 79 -1.71 3.44 10.74
C ARG A 79 -0.55 2.68 10.13
N ARG A 80 -0.14 1.61 10.81
CA ARG A 80 0.86 0.66 10.29
C ARG A 80 0.23 -0.39 9.39
N CYS A 81 0.92 -0.71 8.31
CA CYS A 81 0.59 -1.81 7.44
C CYS A 81 0.82 -3.15 8.16
N TYR A 82 -0.15 -4.06 8.07
CA TYR A 82 -0.02 -5.39 8.64
C TYR A 82 1.06 -6.25 7.95
N HIS A 83 1.36 -5.98 6.68
CA HIS A 83 2.35 -6.73 5.91
C HIS A 83 3.78 -6.21 6.13
N CYS A 84 4.03 -4.91 5.90
CA CYS A 84 5.39 -4.34 5.95
C CYS A 84 5.72 -3.56 7.24
N SER A 85 4.75 -3.42 8.16
CA SER A 85 4.88 -2.68 9.43
C SER A 85 5.16 -1.18 9.33
N ARG A 86 5.18 -0.60 8.12
CA ARG A 86 5.37 0.83 7.87
C ARG A 86 4.06 1.63 7.92
N TYR A 87 4.16 2.92 8.22
CA TYR A 87 3.05 3.87 8.27
C TYR A 87 2.49 4.24 6.89
N GLY A 88 1.26 4.75 6.86
CA GLY A 88 0.56 5.16 5.64
C GLY A 88 -0.46 4.13 5.13
N ALA A 89 -0.87 3.16 5.95
CA ALA A 89 -1.76 2.08 5.53
C ALA A 89 -3.25 2.51 5.57
N GLY A 90 -3.81 2.81 4.40
CA GLY A 90 -5.19 3.28 4.25
C GLY A 90 -6.23 2.19 3.99
N GLY A 91 -5.85 1.06 3.38
CA GLY A 91 -6.78 0.00 3.00
C GLY A 91 -7.16 -0.88 4.19
N ALA A 92 -8.41 -0.84 4.62
CA ALA A 92 -8.89 -1.65 5.74
C ALA A 92 -9.41 -3.02 5.27
N CYS A 93 -9.28 -4.03 6.13
CA CYS A 93 -9.99 -5.30 5.91
C CYS A 93 -11.51 -5.07 5.96
N ILE A 94 -12.25 -5.69 5.03
CA ILE A 94 -13.72 -5.57 4.96
C ILE A 94 -14.44 -6.25 6.14
N VAL A 95 -13.79 -7.19 6.83
CA VAL A 95 -14.38 -7.88 7.99
C VAL A 95 -14.46 -6.89 9.16
N PRO A 96 -15.66 -6.56 9.69
CA PRO A 96 -15.82 -5.48 10.68
C PRO A 96 -15.03 -5.65 11.98
N SER A 97 -14.76 -6.89 12.39
CA SER A 97 -13.97 -7.19 13.60
C SER A 97 -12.46 -7.18 13.36
N CYS A 98 -12.01 -7.04 12.10
CA CYS A 98 -10.60 -7.05 11.75
C CYS A 98 -10.06 -5.62 11.74
N ASN A 99 -8.99 -5.37 12.49
CA ASN A 99 -8.31 -4.08 12.57
C ASN A 99 -7.09 -3.99 11.64
N LYS A 100 -6.89 -4.96 10.74
CA LYS A 100 -5.74 -4.98 9.84
C LYS A 100 -5.92 -3.95 8.74
N HIS A 101 -4.85 -3.20 8.51
CA HIS A 101 -4.74 -2.21 7.43
C HIS A 101 -3.55 -2.53 6.54
N PHE A 102 -3.64 -2.19 5.27
CA PHE A 102 -2.62 -2.45 4.26
C PHE A 102 -2.41 -1.24 3.36
N HIS A 103 -1.20 -1.08 2.83
CA HIS A 103 -1.02 -0.33 1.59
C HIS A 103 -1.60 -1.17 0.45
N THR A 104 -2.14 -0.55 -0.59
CA THR A 104 -2.66 -1.24 -1.77
C THR A 104 -1.69 -2.28 -2.37
N PRO A 105 -0.40 -1.95 -2.64
CA PRO A 105 0.55 -2.94 -3.15
C PRO A 105 0.86 -4.06 -2.13
N CYS A 106 0.90 -3.73 -0.83
CA CYS A 106 1.14 -4.73 0.21
C CYS A 106 -0.03 -5.72 0.38
N ALA A 107 -1.27 -5.27 0.14
CA ALA A 107 -2.42 -6.16 0.12
C ALA A 107 -2.26 -7.21 -0.99
N ALA A 108 -1.80 -6.81 -2.18
CA ALA A 108 -1.53 -7.72 -3.30
C ALA A 108 -0.44 -8.74 -2.93
N ALA A 109 0.68 -8.27 -2.38
CA ALA A 109 1.79 -9.11 -1.97
C ALA A 109 1.42 -10.11 -0.86
N ALA A 110 0.52 -9.71 0.04
CA ALA A 110 -0.02 -10.56 1.09
C ALA A 110 -1.10 -11.55 0.59
N ALA A 111 -1.37 -11.61 -0.71
CA ALA A 111 -2.45 -12.38 -1.32
C ALA A 111 -3.84 -12.08 -0.73
N ALA A 112 -4.05 -10.83 -0.27
CA ALA A 112 -5.35 -10.38 0.19
C ALA A 112 -6.31 -10.23 -1.00
N PHE A 113 -7.55 -10.67 -0.82
CA PHE A 113 -8.57 -10.47 -1.83
C PHE A 113 -8.86 -8.98 -1.99
N GLN A 114 -8.85 -8.55 -3.24
CA GLN A 114 -8.98 -7.18 -3.63
C GLN A 114 -10.32 -7.02 -4.39
N TYR A 115 -11.28 -6.30 -3.80
CA TYR A 115 -12.53 -5.92 -4.44
C TYR A 115 -12.78 -4.40 -4.37
N THR A 116 -13.03 -3.79 -5.52
CA THR A 116 -13.64 -2.46 -5.62
C THR A 116 -15.11 -2.66 -5.98
N GLY A 117 -15.99 -2.41 -5.02
CA GLY A 117 -17.43 -2.33 -5.27
C GLY A 117 -17.80 -1.05 -5.98
#